data_AF-A0A9P0A0G4-F1
#
_entry.id   AF-A0A9P0A0G4-F1
#
_cell.length_a   1.000
_cell.length_b   1.000
_cell.length_c   1.000
_cell.angle_alpha   90.00
_cell.angle_beta   90.00
_cell.angle_gamma   90.00
#
_symmetry.space_group_name_H-M   'P 1'
#
loop_
_entity.id
_entity.type
_entity.pdbx_description
1 polymer ?
#
loop_
_entity_poly.entity_id
_entity_poly.type
_entity_poly.pdbx_seq_one_letter_code
_entity_poly.pdbx_strand_id
1 'polypeptide(L)'
;MCEAYVNKRKKKKQVRLHETKGFILNGIPEVYYFGPCGKYNALVMELLGPSLEDLFDLCNRRFSLKTVLMIATQLVNFGLAKEYIDLETNKHIPYREHKSLTGTARYMSINTHLGKEQSRRDDLEALGHMFMYFLRGSLPWQGLKADTLKERYQKIGDTKKNTPIETLCEGHPDEMATYLRYVRRLDFFETPDYEYLRKLFHDLYVRWGYTDDAEFDWTGKIMVQY
;
A
#
# COMPACT_ATOMS: atom_id res chain seq x y z
N MET A 1 5.59 34.07 -25.06
CA MET A 1 6.96 33.73 -25.47
C MET A 1 7.90 34.11 -24.34
N CYS A 2 8.36 33.14 -23.55
CA CYS A 2 9.54 33.32 -22.71
C CYS A 2 10.39 32.06 -22.91
N GLU A 3 11.45 32.23 -23.70
CA GLU A 3 12.43 31.20 -24.04
C GLU A 3 13.26 30.85 -22.81
N ALA A 4 13.27 29.57 -22.44
CA ALA A 4 14.15 29.06 -21.40
C ALA A 4 15.51 28.70 -22.01
N TYR A 5 16.51 29.55 -21.75
CA TYR A 5 17.91 29.30 -22.06
C TYR A 5 18.42 28.10 -21.25
N VAL A 6 18.73 27.01 -21.95
CA VAL A 6 19.34 25.80 -21.39
C VAL A 6 20.81 26.07 -21.10
N ASN A 7 21.17 26.19 -19.82
CA ASN A 7 22.58 26.19 -19.40
C ASN A 7 22.89 24.91 -18.61
N LYS A 8 23.48 23.93 -19.30
CA LYS A 8 24.00 22.69 -18.74
C LYS A 8 25.19 22.99 -17.85
N ARG A 9 25.04 22.89 -16.52
CA ARG A 9 26.03 22.33 -15.56
C ARG A 9 25.63 22.68 -14.11
N LYS A 10 25.23 21.66 -13.35
CA LYS A 10 25.77 21.35 -12.01
C LYS A 10 25.19 20.02 -11.51
N LYS A 11 26.05 19.00 -11.47
CA LYS A 11 25.81 17.71 -10.80
C LYS A 11 25.52 17.96 -9.32
N LYS A 12 24.42 17.42 -8.77
CA LYS A 12 24.34 16.97 -7.36
C LYS A 12 23.10 16.08 -7.12
N LYS A 13 23.39 14.82 -6.77
CA LYS A 13 22.56 13.76 -6.17
C LYS A 13 21.10 13.69 -6.63
N GLN A 14 20.93 13.21 -7.84
CA GLN A 14 19.70 12.57 -8.32
C GLN A 14 19.55 11.24 -7.55
N VAL A 15 18.44 11.04 -6.85
CA VAL A 15 17.98 9.68 -6.51
C VAL A 15 17.83 8.99 -7.86
N ARG A 16 18.76 8.09 -8.18
CA ARG A 16 18.65 7.27 -9.38
C ARG A 16 17.55 6.25 -9.08
N LEU A 17 16.30 6.62 -9.33
CA LEU A 17 15.40 5.65 -9.96
C LEU A 17 16.19 5.17 -11.18
N HIS A 18 16.60 3.90 -11.15
CA HIS A 18 17.46 3.32 -12.17
C HIS A 18 17.02 3.82 -13.55
N GLU A 19 17.98 4.18 -14.41
CA GLU A 19 17.78 4.33 -15.86
C GLU A 19 17.30 2.98 -16.41
N THR A 20 16.04 2.67 -16.15
CA THR A 20 15.25 1.69 -16.88
C THR A 20 14.87 2.39 -18.16
N LYS A 21 15.82 2.38 -19.10
CA LYS A 21 15.51 2.69 -20.50
C LYS A 21 14.29 1.84 -20.89
N GLY A 22 13.13 2.48 -21.02
CA GLY A 22 11.98 1.94 -21.76
C GLY A 22 11.01 1.04 -21.01
N PHE A 23 10.89 1.09 -19.68
CA PHE A 23 9.74 0.48 -19.00
C PHE A 23 8.85 1.57 -18.40
N ILE A 24 7.72 1.85 -19.05
CA ILE A 24 6.57 2.44 -18.37
C ILE A 24 6.14 1.38 -17.34
N LEU A 25 6.46 1.60 -16.07
CA LEU A 25 5.88 0.80 -14.99
C LEU A 25 4.41 1.19 -14.90
N ASN A 26 3.56 0.45 -15.61
CA ASN A 26 2.10 0.64 -15.62
C ASN A 26 1.61 0.85 -14.19
N GLY A 27 1.02 2.01 -13.85
CA GLY A 27 0.50 2.35 -12.52
C GLY A 27 1.43 3.15 -11.61
N ILE A 28 2.62 3.55 -12.09
CA ILE A 28 3.43 4.60 -11.47
C ILE A 28 3.28 5.88 -12.31
N PRO A 29 2.90 7.02 -11.72
CA PRO A 29 2.70 8.28 -12.45
C PRO A 29 4.01 8.80 -13.06
N GLU A 30 3.94 9.36 -14.27
CA GLU A 30 5.10 10.03 -14.86
C GLU A 30 5.49 11.30 -14.10
N VAL A 31 6.79 11.51 -13.91
CA VAL A 31 7.35 12.75 -13.34
C VAL A 31 7.91 13.60 -14.47
N TYR A 32 7.35 14.79 -14.67
CA TYR A 32 7.72 15.72 -15.73
C TYR A 32 8.81 16.71 -15.31
N TYR A 33 8.86 17.10 -14.03
CA TYR A 33 9.84 18.07 -13.52
C TYR A 33 10.09 17.92 -12.03
N PHE A 34 11.35 18.12 -11.61
CA PHE A 34 11.70 18.36 -10.22
C PHE A 34 12.76 19.47 -10.14
N GLY A 35 12.48 20.53 -9.39
CA GLY A 35 13.42 21.64 -9.25
C GLY A 35 12.86 22.84 -8.49
N PRO A 36 13.67 23.91 -8.31
CA PRO A 36 13.25 25.08 -7.57
C PRO A 36 12.12 25.84 -8.30
N CYS A 37 11.15 26.33 -7.54
CA CYS A 37 10.11 27.27 -7.94
C CYS A 37 10.03 28.37 -6.88
N GLY A 38 10.74 29.47 -7.11
CA GLY A 38 10.92 30.53 -6.12
C GLY A 38 11.64 30.03 -4.87
N LYS A 39 10.98 30.12 -3.71
CA LYS A 39 11.49 29.66 -2.41
C LYS A 39 11.21 28.18 -2.11
N TYR A 40 10.53 27.48 -3.02
CA TYR A 40 10.08 26.10 -2.83
C TYR A 40 10.76 25.17 -3.83
N ASN A 41 10.72 23.87 -3.56
CA ASN A 41 10.96 22.84 -4.56
C ASN A 41 9.61 22.38 -5.11
N ALA A 42 9.50 22.28 -6.42
CA ALA A 42 8.30 21.80 -7.12
C ALA A 42 8.58 20.45 -7.77
N LEU A 43 7.61 19.55 -7.67
CA LEU A 43 7.51 18.30 -8.41
C LEU A 43 6.28 18.41 -9.32
N VAL A 44 6.47 18.28 -10.62
CA VAL A 44 5.38 18.21 -11.60
C VAL A 44 5.30 16.77 -12.08
N MET A 45 4.12 16.17 -11.97
CA MET A 45 3.84 14.78 -12.30
C MET A 45 2.47 14.68 -12.98
N GLU A 46 2.17 13.51 -13.54
CA GLU A 46 0.86 13.17 -14.08
C GLU A 46 -0.25 13.45 -13.06
N LEU A 47 -1.30 14.16 -13.51
CA LEU A 47 -2.48 14.37 -12.71
C LEU A 47 -3.30 13.09 -12.70
N LEU A 48 -3.37 12.45 -11.54
CA LEU A 48 -4.16 11.25 -11.34
C LEU A 48 -5.62 11.57 -11.02
N GLY A 49 -6.44 10.54 -11.14
CA GLY A 49 -7.80 10.55 -10.66
C GLY A 49 -7.91 10.53 -9.12
N PRO A 50 -9.14 10.32 -8.63
CA PRO A 50 -9.46 10.21 -7.20
C PRO A 50 -8.67 9.09 -6.51
N SER A 51 -8.43 9.25 -5.21
CA SER A 51 -7.81 8.19 -4.41
C SER A 51 -8.78 7.05 -4.13
N LEU A 52 -8.26 5.87 -3.76
CA LEU A 52 -9.11 4.75 -3.33
C LEU A 52 -9.99 5.11 -2.11
N GLU A 53 -9.59 6.03 -1.24
CA GLU A 53 -10.44 6.48 -0.12
C GLU A 53 -11.61 7.35 -0.62
N ASP A 54 -11.38 8.23 -1.60
CA ASP A 54 -12.45 9.03 -2.22
C ASP A 54 -13.48 8.13 -2.91
N LEU A 55 -12.99 7.13 -3.67
CA LEU A 55 -13.82 6.13 -4.33
C LEU A 55 -14.55 5.24 -3.32
N PHE A 56 -13.92 4.97 -2.18
CA PHE A 56 -14.53 4.21 -1.09
C PHE A 56 -15.69 4.96 -0.46
N ASP A 57 -15.53 6.25 -0.20
CA ASP A 57 -16.61 7.10 0.29
C ASP A 57 -17.75 7.20 -0.73
N LEU A 58 -17.43 7.34 -2.03
CA LEU A 58 -18.42 7.29 -3.12
C LEU A 58 -19.18 5.96 -3.21
N CYS A 59 -18.58 4.88 -2.71
CA CYS A 59 -19.17 3.54 -2.66
C CYS A 59 -19.80 3.22 -1.29
N ASN A 60 -20.23 4.24 -0.55
CA ASN A 60 -20.84 4.08 0.78
C ASN A 60 -19.95 3.30 1.75
N ARG A 61 -18.62 3.50 1.62
CA ARG A 61 -17.60 2.91 2.47
C ARG A 61 -17.65 1.39 2.51
N ARG A 62 -17.90 0.76 1.36
CA ARG A 62 -17.75 -0.68 1.19
C ARG A 62 -17.46 -1.00 -0.27
N PHE A 63 -16.45 -1.81 -0.52
CA PHE A 63 -16.23 -2.40 -1.84
C PHE A 63 -16.72 -3.84 -1.89
N SER A 64 -17.17 -4.25 -3.07
CA SER A 64 -17.47 -5.63 -3.41
C SER A 64 -16.19 -6.47 -3.43
N LEU A 65 -16.35 -7.78 -3.29
CA LEU A 65 -15.23 -8.71 -3.38
C LEU A 65 -14.52 -8.60 -4.74
N LYS A 66 -15.26 -8.48 -5.85
CA LYS A 66 -14.71 -8.32 -7.20
C LYS A 66 -13.75 -7.12 -7.26
N THR A 67 -14.21 -5.94 -6.82
CA THR A 67 -13.41 -4.71 -6.79
C THR A 67 -12.16 -4.88 -5.92
N VAL A 68 -12.29 -5.47 -4.73
CA VAL A 68 -11.13 -5.70 -3.84
C VAL A 68 -10.12 -6.66 -4.44
N LEU A 69 -10.55 -7.73 -5.11
CA LEU A 69 -9.64 -8.68 -5.77
C LEU A 69 -8.91 -8.06 -6.97
N MET A 70 -9.59 -7.21 -7.75
CA MET A 70 -8.96 -6.47 -8.85
C MET A 70 -7.89 -5.51 -8.32
N ILE A 71 -8.20 -4.75 -7.26
CA ILE A 71 -7.23 -3.87 -6.57
C ILE A 71 -6.06 -4.69 -6.01
N ALA A 72 -6.34 -5.80 -5.33
CA ALA A 72 -5.32 -6.64 -4.71
C ALA A 72 -4.35 -7.21 -5.75
N THR A 73 -4.87 -7.66 -6.90
CA THR A 73 -4.05 -8.18 -8.01
C THR A 73 -3.07 -7.12 -8.52
N GLN A 74 -3.54 -5.88 -8.70
CA GLN A 74 -2.67 -4.77 -9.11
C GLN A 74 -1.61 -4.47 -8.03
N LEU A 75 -2.00 -4.32 -6.77
CA LEU A 75 -1.08 -3.90 -5.71
C LEU A 75 -0.02 -4.95 -5.34
N VAL A 76 -0.35 -6.24 -5.42
CA VAL A 76 0.62 -7.32 -5.22
C VAL A 76 1.64 -7.35 -6.37
N ASN A 77 1.28 -6.91 -7.59
CA ASN A 77 2.21 -6.82 -8.73
C ASN A 77 3.28 -5.74 -8.55
N PHE A 78 2.94 -4.62 -7.91
CA PHE A 78 3.87 -3.49 -7.80
C PHE A 78 5.03 -3.72 -6.84
N GLY A 79 4.95 -4.74 -5.97
CA GLY A 79 6.02 -5.05 -5.03
C GLY A 79 6.53 -3.80 -4.32
N LEU A 80 5.61 -2.98 -3.78
CA LEU A 80 5.84 -1.64 -3.20
C LEU A 80 6.66 -1.66 -1.90
N ALA A 81 7.72 -2.45 -1.87
CA ALA A 81 8.61 -2.54 -0.75
C ALA A 81 9.41 -1.24 -0.64
N LYS A 82 9.43 -0.67 0.57
CA LYS A 82 10.49 0.26 1.00
C LYS A 82 11.86 -0.26 0.55
N GLU A 83 12.82 0.61 0.21
CA GLU A 83 14.21 0.19 -0.07
C GLU A 83 14.72 -0.74 1.04
N TYR A 84 14.64 -2.04 0.77
CA TYR A 84 15.03 -3.12 1.69
C TYR A 84 16.35 -3.73 1.24
N ILE A 85 16.82 -3.37 0.04
CA ILE A 85 18.14 -3.69 -0.49
C ILE A 85 18.98 -2.43 -0.41
N ASP A 86 20.12 -2.55 0.27
CA ASP A 86 21.15 -1.53 0.26
C ASP A 86 21.80 -1.47 -1.13
N LEU A 87 21.75 -0.31 -1.78
CA LEU A 87 22.17 -0.14 -3.17
C LEU A 87 23.69 -0.28 -3.38
N GLU A 88 24.50 -0.14 -2.33
CA GLU A 88 25.95 -0.27 -2.41
C GLU A 88 26.38 -1.73 -2.29
N THR A 89 25.73 -2.49 -1.40
CA THR A 89 26.06 -3.87 -1.08
C THR A 89 25.19 -4.90 -1.79
N ASN A 90 24.06 -4.48 -2.36
CA ASN A 90 23.00 -5.32 -2.91
C ASN A 90 22.48 -6.38 -1.92
N LYS A 91 22.54 -6.07 -0.61
CA LYS A 91 22.12 -6.96 0.48
C LYS A 91 20.90 -6.39 1.19
N HIS A 92 20.14 -7.27 1.85
CA HIS A 92 19.04 -6.84 2.69
C HIS A 92 19.53 -5.94 3.82
N ILE A 93 18.79 -4.87 4.12
CA ILE A 93 19.07 -3.98 5.25
C ILE A 93 19.12 -4.76 6.56
N PRO A 94 19.98 -4.37 7.53
CA PRO A 94 20.06 -5.07 8.81
C PRO A 94 18.78 -4.86 9.61
N TYR A 95 18.40 -5.89 10.38
CA TYR A 95 17.32 -5.79 11.34
C TYR A 95 17.65 -4.79 12.45
N ARG A 96 16.67 -3.99 12.86
CA ARG A 96 16.77 -3.01 13.95
C ARG A 96 15.46 -2.98 14.73
N GLU A 97 15.54 -2.54 15.99
CA GLU A 97 14.38 -2.29 16.85
C GLU A 97 14.40 -0.84 17.34
N HIS A 98 13.41 -0.49 18.17
CA HIS A 98 13.21 0.85 18.73
C HIS A 98 13.06 1.94 17.67
N LYS A 99 12.48 1.59 16.52
CA LYS A 99 12.10 2.53 15.48
C LYS A 99 10.96 3.42 15.96
N SER A 100 11.03 4.70 15.63
CA SER A 100 9.89 5.60 15.77
C SER A 100 8.72 5.09 14.92
N LEU A 101 7.52 5.13 15.48
CA LEU A 101 6.29 4.80 14.75
C LEU A 101 6.09 5.81 13.62
N THR A 102 6.09 5.34 12.38
CA THR A 102 5.85 6.13 11.17
C THR A 102 4.78 5.47 10.32
N GLY A 103 3.95 6.26 9.64
CA GLY A 103 2.90 5.78 8.76
C GLY A 103 1.51 5.72 9.40
N THR A 104 0.51 5.29 8.62
CA THR A 104 -0.89 5.29 9.05
C THR A 104 -1.19 4.13 9.99
N ALA A 105 -1.46 4.45 11.26
CA ALA A 105 -1.73 3.48 12.34
C ALA A 105 -2.78 2.42 11.98
N ARG A 106 -3.78 2.80 11.17
CA ARG A 106 -4.88 1.93 10.72
C ARG A 106 -4.38 0.71 9.95
N TYR A 107 -3.40 0.87 9.06
CA TYR A 107 -2.99 -0.19 8.14
C TYR A 107 -1.66 -0.84 8.51
N MET A 108 -0.73 -0.13 9.16
CA MET A 108 0.61 -0.65 9.47
C MET A 108 0.62 -2.02 10.16
N SER A 109 1.67 -2.81 9.92
CA SER A 109 1.84 -4.14 10.51
C SER A 109 1.91 -4.14 12.03
N ILE A 110 1.67 -5.31 12.65
CA ILE A 110 1.90 -5.52 14.09
C ILE A 110 3.37 -5.27 14.44
N ASN A 111 4.32 -5.69 13.60
CA ASN A 111 5.75 -5.46 13.84
C ASN A 111 6.11 -3.97 13.83
N THR A 112 5.45 -3.16 12.98
CA THR A 112 5.63 -1.69 13.00
C THR A 112 5.17 -1.10 14.34
N HIS A 113 4.04 -1.56 14.88
CA HIS A 113 3.56 -1.16 16.21
C HIS A 113 4.55 -1.51 17.32
N LEU A 114 5.30 -2.60 17.16
CA LEU A 114 6.35 -3.03 18.09
C LEU A 114 7.69 -2.29 17.91
N GLY A 115 7.77 -1.31 17.00
CA GLY A 115 8.99 -0.54 16.75
C GLY A 115 10.10 -1.35 16.06
N LYS A 116 9.75 -2.42 15.36
CA LYS A 116 10.71 -3.21 14.57
C LYS A 116 10.95 -2.55 13.21
N GLU A 117 12.14 -2.75 12.65
CA GLU A 117 12.44 -2.30 11.29
C GLU A 117 11.48 -2.95 10.30
N GLN A 118 10.99 -2.14 9.37
CA GLN A 118 10.07 -2.58 8.32
C GLN A 118 10.81 -3.27 7.19
N SER A 119 10.17 -4.26 6.60
CA SER A 119 10.62 -5.03 5.44
C SER A 119 9.42 -5.36 4.54
N ARG A 120 9.65 -6.16 3.49
CA ARG A 120 8.62 -6.59 2.54
C ARG A 120 7.35 -7.16 3.19
N ARG A 121 7.49 -7.90 4.30
CA ARG A 121 6.34 -8.48 5.02
C ARG A 121 5.39 -7.44 5.58
N ASP A 122 5.92 -6.28 5.98
CA ASP A 122 5.16 -5.24 6.66
C ASP A 122 4.24 -4.50 5.67
N ASP A 123 4.71 -4.32 4.43
CA ASP A 123 3.91 -3.78 3.33
C ASP A 123 2.78 -4.75 2.93
N LEU A 124 3.08 -6.06 2.85
CA LEU A 124 2.08 -7.07 2.54
C LEU A 124 1.02 -7.23 3.64
N GLU A 125 1.41 -7.16 4.92
CA GLU A 125 0.46 -7.16 6.04
C GLU A 125 -0.42 -5.91 6.01
N ALA A 126 0.15 -4.74 5.67
CA ALA A 126 -0.61 -3.51 5.54
C ALA A 126 -1.63 -3.55 4.39
N LEU A 127 -1.26 -4.15 3.25
CA LEU A 127 -2.20 -4.45 2.15
C LEU A 127 -3.34 -5.36 2.62
N GLY A 128 -3.04 -6.41 3.40
CA GLY A 128 -4.07 -7.28 3.97
C GLY A 128 -5.05 -6.54 4.89
N HIS A 129 -4.56 -5.66 5.75
CA HIS A 129 -5.41 -4.78 6.56
C HIS A 129 -6.27 -3.85 5.70
N MET A 130 -5.72 -3.31 4.60
CA MET A 130 -6.45 -2.46 3.68
C MET A 130 -7.53 -3.23 2.90
N PHE A 131 -7.27 -4.45 2.45
CA PHE A 131 -8.29 -5.27 1.78
C PHE A 131 -9.46 -5.57 2.72
N MET A 132 -9.16 -5.94 3.97
CA MET A 132 -10.20 -6.16 4.98
C MET A 132 -10.95 -4.88 5.33
N TYR A 133 -10.28 -3.73 5.34
CA TYR A 133 -10.92 -2.43 5.51
C TYR A 133 -11.94 -2.16 4.41
N PHE A 134 -11.58 -2.40 3.15
CA PHE A 134 -12.49 -2.18 2.02
C PHE A 134 -13.69 -3.13 2.02
N LEU A 135 -13.49 -4.40 2.36
CA LEU A 135 -14.56 -5.39 2.41
C LEU A 135 -15.55 -5.14 3.57
N ARG A 136 -15.02 -4.74 4.73
CA ARG A 136 -15.79 -4.58 5.98
C ARG A 136 -16.36 -3.18 6.19
N GLY A 137 -15.83 -2.17 5.52
CA GLY A 137 -16.12 -0.76 5.79
C GLY A 137 -15.33 -0.14 6.93
N SER A 138 -14.89 -0.99 7.87
CA SER A 138 -14.07 -0.58 9.01
C SER A 138 -13.28 -1.76 9.60
N LEU A 139 -12.22 -1.43 10.33
CA LEU A 139 -11.37 -2.35 11.07
C LEU A 139 -11.65 -2.26 12.58
N PRO A 140 -11.52 -3.36 13.34
CA PRO A 140 -11.85 -3.41 14.78
C PRO A 140 -11.07 -2.41 15.65
N TRP A 141 -9.90 -1.97 15.20
CA TRP A 141 -9.04 -1.01 15.90
C TRP A 141 -9.27 0.45 15.47
N GLN A 142 -10.35 0.75 14.74
CA GLN A 142 -10.74 2.13 14.43
C GLN A 142 -11.49 2.79 15.60
N GLY A 143 -11.37 4.12 15.71
CA GLY A 143 -12.12 4.89 16.71
C GLY A 143 -11.62 4.79 18.16
N LEU A 144 -10.54 4.06 18.42
CA LEU A 144 -9.96 3.93 19.76
C LEU A 144 -9.47 5.29 20.30
N LYS A 145 -9.89 5.60 21.53
CA LYS A 145 -9.56 6.83 22.27
C LYS A 145 -8.40 6.59 23.25
N ALA A 146 -7.53 7.57 23.39
CA ALA A 146 -6.42 7.62 24.33
C ALA A 146 -6.00 9.08 24.55
N ASP A 147 -5.32 9.33 25.67
CA ASP A 147 -4.94 10.68 26.08
C ASP A 147 -3.69 11.15 25.33
N THR A 148 -2.78 10.21 25.01
CA THR A 148 -1.60 10.49 24.19
C THR A 148 -1.61 9.74 22.86
N LEU A 149 -0.89 10.28 21.87
CA LEU A 149 -0.68 9.62 20.59
C LEU A 149 0.01 8.26 20.77
N LYS A 150 1.01 8.19 21.65
CA LYS A 150 1.75 6.95 21.93
C LYS A 150 0.82 5.85 22.45
N GLU A 151 -0.02 6.17 23.43
CA GLU A 151 -1.04 5.23 23.94
C GLU A 151 -2.06 4.84 22.89
N ARG A 152 -2.45 5.77 22.01
CA ARG A 152 -3.38 5.46 20.91
C ARG A 152 -2.78 4.43 19.97
N TYR A 153 -1.52 4.59 19.57
CA TYR A 153 -0.83 3.62 18.72
C TYR A 153 -0.68 2.28 19.43
N GLN A 154 -0.29 2.28 20.71
CA GLN A 154 -0.19 1.06 21.51
C GLN A 154 -1.53 0.31 21.56
N LYS A 155 -2.64 0.99 21.88
CA LYS A 155 -3.98 0.39 21.88
C LYS A 155 -4.37 -0.20 20.53
N ILE A 156 -4.08 0.51 19.43
CA ILE A 156 -4.33 0.00 18.07
C ILE A 156 -3.51 -1.27 17.82
N GLY A 157 -2.21 -1.25 18.15
CA GLY A 157 -1.32 -2.40 18.00
C GLY A 157 -1.76 -3.61 18.82
N ASP A 158 -2.17 -3.39 20.08
CA ASP A 158 -2.67 -4.44 20.96
C ASP A 158 -3.99 -5.03 20.43
N THR A 159 -4.93 -4.19 19.96
CA THR A 159 -6.16 -4.68 19.32
C THR A 159 -5.86 -5.49 18.06
N LYS A 160 -4.90 -5.08 17.22
CA LYS A 160 -4.48 -5.85 16.03
C LYS A 160 -3.94 -7.22 16.39
N LYS A 161 -3.07 -7.28 17.40
CA LYS A 161 -2.47 -8.52 17.91
C LYS A 161 -3.51 -9.46 18.51
N ASN A 162 -4.48 -8.90 19.24
CA ASN A 162 -5.49 -9.67 19.97
C ASN A 162 -6.73 -10.01 19.14
N THR A 163 -6.89 -9.45 17.93
CA THR A 163 -7.97 -9.83 17.01
C THR A 163 -7.54 -11.07 16.22
N PRO A 164 -8.20 -12.23 16.41
CA PRO A 164 -7.92 -13.42 15.59
C PRO A 164 -8.17 -13.14 14.11
N ILE A 165 -7.36 -13.76 13.23
CA ILE A 165 -7.49 -13.55 11.79
C ILE A 165 -8.86 -14.03 11.30
N GLU A 166 -9.33 -15.13 11.87
CA GLU A 166 -10.62 -15.75 11.61
C GLU A 166 -11.77 -14.79 11.95
N THR A 167 -11.68 -14.09 13.09
CA THR A 167 -12.65 -13.04 13.47
C THR A 167 -12.58 -11.83 12.54
N LEU A 168 -11.36 -11.41 12.15
CA LEU A 168 -11.20 -10.30 11.22
C LEU A 168 -11.81 -10.62 9.85
N CYS A 169 -11.64 -11.85 9.36
CA CYS A 169 -12.07 -12.30 8.04
C CYS A 169 -13.47 -12.93 8.02
N GLU A 170 -14.16 -12.99 9.16
CA GLU A 170 -15.49 -13.57 9.27
C GLU A 170 -16.46 -12.98 8.22
N GLY A 171 -17.24 -13.86 7.58
CA GLY A 171 -18.19 -13.48 6.53
C GLY A 171 -17.58 -13.19 5.15
N HIS A 172 -16.27 -13.42 4.97
CA HIS A 172 -15.53 -13.24 3.72
C HIS A 172 -14.82 -14.54 3.31
N PRO A 173 -14.35 -14.68 2.05
CA PRO A 173 -13.66 -15.89 1.60
C PRO A 173 -12.42 -16.22 2.44
N ASP A 174 -12.15 -17.52 2.66
CA ASP A 174 -11.01 -17.98 3.47
C ASP A 174 -9.66 -17.56 2.90
N GLU A 175 -9.58 -17.29 1.59
CA GLU A 175 -8.39 -16.72 0.95
C GLU A 175 -7.92 -15.42 1.62
N MET A 176 -8.83 -14.61 2.17
CA MET A 176 -8.45 -13.41 2.93
C MET A 176 -7.71 -13.75 4.23
N ALA A 177 -8.21 -14.77 4.95
CA ALA A 177 -7.56 -15.26 6.16
C ALA A 177 -6.23 -15.95 5.83
N THR A 178 -6.20 -16.73 4.76
CA THR A 178 -5.02 -17.43 4.26
C THR A 178 -3.91 -16.44 3.83
N TYR A 179 -4.26 -15.35 3.16
CA TYR A 179 -3.33 -14.25 2.87
C TYR A 179 -2.73 -13.67 4.15
N LEU A 180 -3.57 -13.28 5.12
CA LEU A 180 -3.11 -12.67 6.37
C LEU A 180 -2.27 -13.62 7.22
N ARG A 181 -2.62 -14.92 7.24
CA ARG A 181 -1.87 -15.99 7.90
C ARG A 181 -0.49 -16.20 7.28
N TYR A 182 -0.39 -16.05 5.96
CA TYR A 182 0.89 -16.14 5.25
C TYR A 182 1.78 -14.94 5.60
N VAL A 183 1.29 -13.71 5.37
CA VAL A 183 2.14 -12.51 5.49
C VAL A 183 2.57 -12.21 6.92
N ARG A 184 1.75 -12.55 7.92
CA ARG A 184 2.11 -12.41 9.35
C ARG A 184 3.17 -13.41 9.82
N ARG A 185 3.41 -14.49 9.06
CA ARG A 185 4.42 -15.52 9.37
C ARG A 185 5.76 -15.29 8.69
N LEU A 186 5.83 -14.37 7.73
CA LEU A 186 7.07 -14.07 7.02
C LEU A 186 8.17 -13.57 7.97
N ASP A 187 9.38 -14.09 7.79
CA ASP A 187 10.56 -13.57 8.47
C ASP A 187 11.01 -12.23 7.88
N PHE A 188 11.78 -11.45 8.65
CA PHE A 188 12.21 -10.10 8.24
C PHE A 188 13.03 -10.12 6.93
N PHE A 189 13.85 -11.14 6.75
CA PHE A 189 14.69 -11.31 5.57
C PHE A 189 14.04 -12.16 4.46
N GLU A 190 12.88 -12.74 4.73
CA GLU A 190 12.23 -13.66 3.81
C GLU A 190 11.75 -12.94 2.56
N THR A 191 11.94 -13.58 1.41
CA THR A 191 11.38 -13.11 0.14
C THR A 191 9.97 -13.70 0.02
N PRO A 192 8.92 -12.87 0.00
CA PRO A 192 7.55 -13.38 -0.14
C PRO A 192 7.37 -14.11 -1.48
N ASP A 193 6.55 -15.15 -1.47
CA ASP A 193 6.05 -15.83 -2.65
C ASP A 193 4.87 -15.03 -3.23
N TYR A 194 5.22 -13.99 -3.99
CA TYR A 194 4.23 -13.13 -4.65
C TYR A 194 3.36 -13.92 -5.65
N GLU A 195 3.88 -14.99 -6.25
CA GLU A 195 3.11 -15.80 -7.18
C GLU A 195 2.02 -16.59 -6.49
N TYR A 196 2.34 -17.19 -5.33
CA TYR A 196 1.35 -17.81 -4.46
C TYR A 196 0.24 -16.82 -4.06
N LEU A 197 0.62 -15.62 -3.61
CA LEU A 197 -0.36 -14.60 -3.20
C LEU A 197 -1.25 -14.12 -4.35
N ARG A 198 -0.69 -13.99 -5.56
CA ARG A 198 -1.47 -13.70 -6.78
C ARG A 198 -2.44 -14.81 -7.11
N LYS A 199 -1.93 -16.04 -7.14
CA LYS A 199 -2.74 -17.22 -7.46
C LYS A 199 -3.90 -17.39 -6.49
N LEU A 200 -3.69 -17.10 -5.21
CA LEU A 200 -4.73 -17.14 -4.18
C LEU A 200 -5.93 -16.26 -4.55
N PHE A 201 -5.70 -15.00 -4.93
CA PHE A 201 -6.78 -14.08 -5.32
C PHE A 201 -7.33 -14.34 -6.72
N HIS A 202 -6.47 -14.74 -7.67
CA HIS A 202 -6.90 -15.10 -9.02
C HIS A 202 -7.83 -16.32 -9.03
N ASP A 203 -7.47 -17.39 -8.32
CA ASP A 203 -8.30 -18.60 -8.25
C ASP A 203 -9.65 -18.31 -7.59
N LEU A 204 -9.67 -17.44 -6.58
CA LEU A 204 -10.92 -16.96 -5.97
C LEU A 204 -11.76 -16.16 -6.96
N TYR A 205 -11.14 -15.25 -7.71
CA TYR A 205 -11.79 -14.43 -8.73
C TYR A 205 -12.47 -15.29 -9.79
N VAL A 206 -11.75 -16.29 -10.32
CA VAL A 206 -12.28 -17.25 -11.30
C VAL A 206 -13.38 -18.13 -10.70
N ARG A 207 -13.21 -18.62 -9.45
CA ARG A 207 -14.21 -19.47 -8.79
C ARG A 207 -15.55 -18.75 -8.60
N TRP A 208 -15.55 -17.44 -8.40
CA TRP A 208 -16.75 -16.62 -8.27
C TRP A 208 -17.34 -16.20 -9.62
N GLY A 209 -16.73 -16.61 -10.73
CA GLY A 209 -17.21 -16.31 -12.08
C GLY A 209 -17.08 -14.84 -12.46
N TYR A 210 -16.16 -14.11 -11.83
CA TYR A 210 -15.91 -12.72 -12.18
C TYR A 210 -15.18 -12.60 -13.51
N THR A 211 -15.49 -11.54 -14.25
CA THR A 211 -14.93 -11.22 -15.56
C THR A 211 -14.09 -9.96 -15.49
N ASP A 212 -12.94 -9.98 -16.18
CA ASP A 212 -12.05 -8.82 -16.30
C ASP A 212 -12.61 -7.83 -17.34
N ASP A 213 -13.67 -7.14 -16.93
CA ASP A 213 -14.42 -6.15 -17.71
C ASP A 213 -14.03 -4.70 -17.35
N ALA A 214 -13.02 -4.53 -16.47
CA ALA A 214 -12.63 -3.25 -15.88
C ALA A 214 -13.76 -2.52 -15.10
N GLU A 215 -14.83 -3.23 -14.73
CA GLU A 215 -15.93 -2.68 -13.95
C GLU A 215 -15.64 -2.78 -12.46
N PHE A 216 -15.36 -1.63 -11.85
CA PHE A 216 -15.25 -1.45 -10.41
C PHE A 216 -16.56 -0.90 -9.84
N ASP A 217 -16.71 -0.92 -8.51
CA ASP A 217 -17.95 -0.46 -7.86
C ASP A 217 -18.27 1.03 -8.10
N TRP A 218 -17.25 1.82 -8.46
CA TRP A 218 -17.39 3.23 -8.80
C TRP A 218 -17.64 3.48 -10.29
N THR A 219 -17.60 2.46 -11.15
CA THR A 219 -17.86 2.64 -12.58
C THR A 219 -19.28 3.18 -12.79
N GLY A 220 -19.39 4.24 -13.60
CA GLY A 220 -20.66 4.96 -13.84
C GLY A 220 -21.11 5.92 -12.73
N LYS A 221 -20.36 6.05 -11.62
CA LYS A 221 -20.65 7.04 -10.58
C LYS A 221 -20.01 8.40 -10.89
N ILE A 222 -20.75 9.48 -10.65
CA ILE A 222 -20.27 10.85 -10.84
C ILE A 222 -19.74 11.36 -9.50
N MET A 223 -18.47 11.76 -9.48
CA MET A 223 -17.94 12.53 -8.35
C MET A 223 -18.41 13.97 -8.46
N VAL A 224 -19.20 14.40 -7.48
CA VAL A 224 -19.51 15.82 -7.33
C VAL A 224 -18.28 16.48 -6.72
N GLN A 225 -17.54 17.24 -7.55
CA GLN A 225 -16.50 18.13 -7.04
C GLN A 225 -17.19 19.28 -6.29
N TYR A 226 -16.93 19.39 -4.98
CA TYR A 226 -17.29 20.56 -4.18
C TYR A 226 -16.18 21.61 -4.25
#